data_AF-A0A1N6EY18-F1
#
_entry.id   AF-A0A1N6EY18-F1
#
_cell.length_a   1.000
_cell.length_b   1.000
_cell.length_c   1.000
_cell.angle_alpha   90.00
_cell.angle_beta   90.00
_cell.angle_gamma   90.00
#
_symmetry.space_group_name_H-M   'P 1'
#
loop_
_entity.id
_entity.type
_entity.pdbx_description
1 polymer ?
#
loop_
_entity_poly.entity_id
_entity_poly.type
_entity_poly.pdbx_seq_one_letter_code
_entity_poly.pdbx_strand_id
1 'polypeptide(L)'
;MLIGRVEHDPKKQIQAQLPESTINRLDQYRELYQLTFGEKVSTSDLVDLMLRNVMDRDREFKRFLKDQERKEKQEAKQEAKQQGQGGEAPAGEPRDGGGGRNHTTGEEDRKHGQPKQGMGR
;
A
#
# COMPACT_ATOMS: atom_id res chain seq x y z
N MET A 1 -17.44 -10.02 8.87
CA MET A 1 -16.72 -10.16 7.59
C MET A 1 -16.92 -11.59 7.13
N LEU A 2 -17.55 -11.80 5.97
CA LEU A 2 -17.56 -13.11 5.32
C LEU A 2 -16.14 -13.41 4.83
N ILE A 3 -15.72 -14.67 4.87
CA ILE A 3 -14.47 -15.12 4.24
C ILE A 3 -14.68 -14.97 2.72
N GLY A 4 -14.36 -13.78 2.23
CA GLY A 4 -14.50 -13.38 0.83
C GLY A 4 -13.52 -14.14 -0.06
N ARG A 5 -13.94 -14.34 -1.31
CA ARG A 5 -13.24 -15.06 -2.39
C ARG A 5 -11.72 -14.90 -2.31
N VAL A 6 -11.05 -16.05 -2.18
CA VAL A 6 -9.60 -16.17 -2.05
C VAL A 6 -8.95 -15.92 -3.42
N GLU A 7 -8.23 -14.81 -3.57
CA GLU A 7 -7.23 -14.66 -4.63
C GLU A 7 -6.12 -15.70 -4.44
N HIS A 8 -5.72 -16.36 -5.52
CA HIS A 8 -4.80 -17.50 -5.50
C HIS A 8 -3.34 -17.07 -5.26
N ASP A 9 -3.01 -16.72 -4.02
CA ASP A 9 -1.63 -16.65 -3.54
C ASP A 9 -1.11 -18.08 -3.28
N PRO A 10 0.05 -18.50 -3.84
CA PRO A 10 0.59 -19.84 -3.63
C PRO A 10 0.76 -20.18 -2.15
N LYS A 11 0.02 -21.20 -1.69
CA LYS A 11 0.04 -21.65 -0.29
C LYS A 11 1.38 -22.31 0.03
N LYS A 12 2.12 -21.75 0.99
CA LYS A 12 3.27 -22.39 1.61
C LYS A 12 2.83 -23.10 2.88
N GLN A 13 3.29 -24.34 3.09
CA GLN A 13 2.96 -25.10 4.30
C GLN A 13 3.92 -24.72 5.42
N ILE A 14 3.36 -24.36 6.57
CA ILE A 14 4.13 -24.14 7.81
C ILE A 14 3.79 -25.31 8.74
N GLN A 15 4.81 -26.07 9.15
CA GLN A 15 4.65 -27.03 10.24
C GLN A 15 4.90 -26.33 11.57
N ALA A 16 3.84 -26.09 12.33
CA ALA A 16 3.91 -25.51 13.66
C ALA A 16 3.32 -26.49 14.68
N GLN A 17 4.03 -26.71 15.79
CA GLN A 17 3.49 -27.44 16.92
C GLN A 17 2.80 -26.46 17.86
N LEU A 18 1.53 -26.70 18.13
CA LEU A 18 0.75 -25.92 19.08
C LEU A 18 0.53 -26.74 20.35
N PRO A 19 0.54 -26.12 21.54
CA PRO A 19 0.11 -26.78 22.77
C PRO A 19 -1.31 -27.32 22.63
N GLU A 20 -1.56 -28.48 23.25
CA GLU A 20 -2.88 -29.12 23.23
C GLU A 20 -4.00 -28.20 23.74
N SER A 21 -3.71 -27.39 24.77
CA SER A 21 -4.64 -26.38 25.28
C SER A 21 -5.03 -25.33 24.24
N THR A 22 -4.11 -24.97 23.34
CA THR A 22 -4.36 -24.05 22.24
C THR A 22 -5.21 -24.71 21.16
N ILE A 23 -4.95 -25.98 20.84
CA ILE A 23 -5.77 -26.76 19.89
C ILE A 23 -7.21 -26.88 20.39
N ASN A 24 -7.40 -27.26 21.66
CA ASN A 24 -8.74 -27.38 22.25
C ASN A 24 -9.51 -26.05 22.21
N ARG A 25 -8.84 -24.92 22.48
CA ARG A 25 -9.45 -23.59 22.33
C ARG A 25 -9.81 -23.26 20.89
N LEU A 26 -8.98 -23.68 19.94
CA LEU A 26 -9.22 -23.45 18.53
C LEU A 26 -10.46 -24.22 18.04
N ASP A 27 -10.62 -25.47 18.48
CA ASP A 27 -11.79 -26.29 18.16
C ASP A 27 -13.07 -25.68 18.76
N GLN A 28 -13.04 -25.26 20.03
CA GLN A 28 -14.17 -24.54 20.65
C GLN A 28 -14.52 -23.25 19.90
N TYR A 29 -13.50 -22.50 19.47
CA TYR A 29 -13.72 -21.27 18.71
C TYR A 29 -14.33 -21.54 17.33
N ARG A 30 -13.92 -22.63 16.68
CA ARG A 30 -14.50 -23.09 15.42
C ARG A 30 -15.97 -23.48 15.58
N GLU A 31 -16.32 -24.20 16.64
CA GLU A 31 -17.71 -24.54 16.96
C GLU A 31 -18.56 -23.29 17.16
N LEU A 32 -18.07 -22.32 17.95
CA LEU A 32 -18.74 -21.03 18.15
C LEU A 32 -18.97 -20.30 16.82
N TYR A 33 -17.95 -20.27 15.95
CA TYR A 33 -18.05 -19.63 14.65
C TYR A 33 -19.13 -20.29 13.79
N GLN A 34 -19.14 -21.62 13.73
CA GLN A 34 -20.14 -22.38 12.99
C GLN A 34 -21.56 -22.15 13.53
N LEU A 35 -21.72 -22.10 14.85
CA LEU A 35 -23.01 -21.79 15.49
C LEU A 35 -23.49 -20.36 15.19
N THR A 36 -22.57 -19.40 15.17
CA THR A 36 -22.90 -17.98 15.02
C THR A 36 -23.24 -17.61 13.57
N PHE A 37 -22.49 -18.16 12.62
CA PHE A 37 -22.56 -17.77 11.20
C PHE A 37 -23.15 -18.86 10.30
N GLY A 38 -23.39 -20.07 10.82
CA GLY A 38 -23.93 -21.20 10.04
C GLY A 38 -22.95 -21.77 9.01
N GLU A 39 -21.71 -21.28 8.95
CA GLU A 39 -20.71 -21.69 7.97
C GLU A 39 -19.68 -22.65 8.58
N LYS A 40 -19.39 -23.73 7.87
CA LYS A 40 -18.29 -24.64 8.21
C LYS A 40 -16.97 -24.03 7.76
N VAL A 41 -16.17 -23.56 8.70
CA VAL A 41 -14.82 -23.06 8.45
C VAL A 41 -13.79 -24.16 8.76
N SER A 42 -12.76 -24.25 7.91
CA SER A 42 -11.64 -25.15 8.15
C SER A 42 -10.70 -24.58 9.22
N THR A 43 -10.04 -25.45 9.99
CA THR A 43 -9.03 -25.05 10.99
C THR A 43 -7.93 -24.19 10.37
N SER A 44 -7.49 -24.52 9.15
CA SER A 44 -6.47 -23.75 8.43
C SER A 44 -6.94 -22.33 8.09
N ASP A 45 -8.17 -22.17 7.60
CA ASP A 45 -8.68 -20.85 7.22
C ASP A 45 -8.92 -19.98 8.47
N LEU A 46 -9.34 -20.61 9.57
CA LEU A 46 -9.51 -19.93 10.85
C LEU A 46 -8.18 -19.43 11.40
N VAL A 47 -7.14 -20.27 11.36
CA VAL A 47 -5.79 -19.88 11.79
C VAL A 47 -5.23 -18.78 10.89
N ASP A 48 -5.36 -18.89 9.57
CA ASP A 48 -4.95 -17.84 8.62
C ASP A 48 -5.65 -16.51 8.93
N LEU A 49 -6.96 -16.53 9.12
CA LEU A 49 -7.74 -15.35 9.49
C LEU A 49 -7.27 -14.74 10.83
N MET A 50 -6.98 -15.57 11.84
CA MET A 50 -6.48 -15.10 13.13
C MET A 50 -5.11 -14.47 12.99
N LEU A 51 -4.19 -15.10 12.26
CA LEU A 51 -2.84 -14.58 12.02
C LEU A 51 -2.87 -13.25 11.27
N ARG A 52 -3.68 -13.15 10.20
CA ARG A 52 -3.88 -11.89 9.47
C ARG A 52 -4.42 -10.81 10.39
N ASN A 53 -5.44 -11.11 11.19
CA ASN A 53 -5.98 -10.14 12.15
C ASN A 53 -4.96 -9.67 13.18
N VAL A 54 -4.06 -10.55 13.65
CA VAL A 54 -2.98 -10.16 14.57
C VAL A 54 -1.99 -9.24 13.87
N MET A 55 -1.49 -9.63 12.70
CA MET A 55 -0.55 -8.83 11.90
C MET A 55 -1.15 -7.48 11.50
N ASP A 56 -2.41 -7.45 11.09
CA ASP A 56 -3.13 -6.24 10.69
C ASP A 56 -3.48 -5.33 11.86
N ARG A 57 -3.37 -5.77 13.11
CA ARG A 57 -3.58 -4.93 14.30
C ARG A 57 -2.26 -4.48 14.93
N ASP A 58 -1.17 -5.18 14.65
CA ASP A 58 0.16 -4.86 15.13
C ASP A 58 0.68 -3.57 14.47
N ARG A 59 0.82 -2.51 15.30
CA ARG A 59 1.30 -1.21 14.86
C ARG A 59 2.79 -1.23 14.51
N GLU A 60 3.57 -2.04 15.21
CA GLU A 60 5.02 -2.16 14.98
C GLU A 60 5.26 -2.90 13.68
N PHE A 61 4.51 -3.98 13.43
CA PHE A 61 4.57 -4.70 12.17
C PHE A 61 4.21 -3.79 10.97
N LYS A 62 3.15 -2.99 11.10
CA LYS A 62 2.80 -1.99 10.07
C LYS A 62 3.89 -0.95 9.85
N ARG A 63 4.52 -0.48 10.92
CA ARG A 63 5.62 0.49 10.82
C ARG A 63 6.82 -0.14 10.10
N PHE A 64 7.17 -1.37 10.47
CA PHE A 64 8.22 -2.14 9.84
C PHE A 64 8.00 -2.31 8.33
N LEU A 65 6.78 -2.67 7.90
CA LEU A 65 6.44 -2.77 6.47
C LEU A 65 6.61 -1.44 5.73
N LYS A 66 6.21 -0.32 6.33
CA LYS A 66 6.42 1.02 5.74
C LYS A 66 7.89 1.39 5.64
N ASP A 67 8.70 1.01 6.63
CA ASP A 67 10.13 1.30 6.64
C ASP A 67 10.87 0.43 5.60
N GLN A 68 10.46 -0.83 5.41
CA GLN A 68 10.92 -1.70 4.30
C GLN A 68 10.62 -1.08 2.94
N GLU A 69 9.37 -0.70 2.67
CA GLU A 69 8.96 -0.11 1.39
C GLU A 69 9.73 1.19 1.08
N ARG A 70 10.05 1.99 2.11
CA ARG A 70 10.86 3.20 1.98
C ARG A 70 12.31 2.90 1.61
N LYS A 71 12.90 1.84 2.17
CA LYS A 71 14.26 1.42 1.84
C LYS A 71 14.35 0.91 0.40
N GLU A 72 13.45 0.02 0.00
CA GLU A 72 13.40 -0.50 -1.38
C GLU A 72 13.25 0.63 -2.42
N LYS A 73 12.39 1.62 -2.15
CA LYS A 73 12.25 2.80 -3.01
C LYS A 73 13.49 3.69 -3.07
N GLN A 74 14.30 3.72 -2.01
CA GLN A 74 15.55 4.49 -1.98
C GLN A 74 16.67 3.76 -2.72
N GLU A 75 16.76 2.44 -2.54
CA GLU A 75 17.71 1.57 -3.25
C GLU A 75 17.44 1.56 -4.76
N ALA A 76 16.20 1.39 -5.18
CA ALA A 76 15.82 1.47 -6.61
C ALA A 76 16.13 2.83 -7.26
N LYS A 77 16.06 3.93 -6.49
CA LYS A 77 16.45 5.27 -6.98
C LYS A 77 17.95 5.47 -7.07
N GLN A 78 18.74 4.79 -6.23
CA GLN A 78 20.20 4.85 -6.29
C GLN A 78 20.74 3.98 -7.44
N GLU A 79 20.16 2.81 -7.67
CA GLU A 79 20.51 1.95 -8.81
C GLU A 79 20.17 2.61 -10.16
N ALA A 80 19.01 3.27 -10.26
CA ALA A 80 18.64 4.03 -11.47
C ALA A 80 19.58 5.23 -11.74
N LYS A 81 20.18 5.82 -10.70
CA LYS A 81 21.19 6.88 -10.87
C LYS A 81 22.57 6.34 -11.24
N GLN A 82 22.93 5.12 -10.82
CA GLN A 82 24.20 4.48 -11.16
C GLN A 82 24.19 3.87 -12.58
N GLN A 83 23.06 3.39 -13.08
CA GLN A 83 22.95 2.95 -14.48
C GLN A 83 22.79 4.10 -15.49
N GLY A 84 22.55 5.33 -15.02
CA GLY A 84 22.48 6.54 -15.86
C GLY A 84 23.83 7.25 -16.11
N GLN A 85 24.94 6.79 -15.53
CA GLN A 85 26.29 7.35 -15.74
C GLN A 85 27.18 6.33 -16.45
N GLY A 86 26.85 6.00 -17.69
CA GLY A 86 27.61 5.04 -18.50
C GLY A 86 27.67 5.38 -19.98
N GLY A 87 27.44 6.64 -20.36
CA GLY A 87 27.40 7.04 -21.77
C GLY A 87 27.53 8.54 -21.97
N GLU A 88 28.58 9.16 -21.43
CA GLU A 88 28.98 10.49 -21.88
C GLU A 88 30.50 10.49 -22.14
N ALA A 89 30.86 10.48 -23.41
CA ALA A 89 32.13 11.00 -23.88
C ALA A 89 31.86 11.95 -25.05
N PRO A 90 32.65 13.04 -25.18
CA PRO A 90 32.21 14.32 -25.70
C PRO A 90 32.69 14.54 -27.14
N ALA A 91 31.93 15.27 -27.95
CA ALA A 91 32.46 15.83 -29.21
C ALA A 91 31.62 17.00 -29.74
N GLY A 92 32.20 18.21 -29.70
CA GLY A 92 31.99 19.38 -30.60
C GLY A 92 30.57 19.96 -30.72
N GLU A 93 30.30 21.25 -30.87
CA GLU A 93 31.03 22.50 -31.10
C GLU A 93 29.97 23.62 -30.92
N PRO A 94 30.34 24.90 -30.76
CA PRO A 94 29.40 25.98 -30.46
C PRO A 94 28.76 26.51 -31.75
N ARG A 95 27.45 26.77 -31.72
CA ARG A 95 26.80 27.62 -32.73
C ARG A 95 25.93 28.69 -32.10
N ASP A 96 26.54 29.87 -32.10
CA ASP A 96 25.95 31.20 -32.20
C ASP A 96 24.76 31.23 -33.17
N GLY A 97 23.66 31.91 -32.80
CA GLY A 97 22.48 32.00 -33.66
C GLY A 97 21.23 32.58 -33.01
N GLY A 98 21.28 33.87 -32.68
CA GLY A 98 20.21 34.88 -32.73
C GLY A 98 18.72 34.52 -32.52
N GLY A 99 18.06 35.34 -31.70
CA GLY A 99 16.72 35.83 -32.05
C GLY A 99 15.62 35.65 -31.01
N GLY A 100 15.51 36.62 -30.10
CA GLY A 100 14.27 37.28 -29.67
C GLY A 100 13.11 36.45 -29.11
N ARG A 101 12.69 36.76 -27.87
CA ARG A 101 11.27 36.89 -27.53
C ARG A 101 11.03 37.62 -26.21
N ASN A 102 10.55 38.85 -26.39
CA ASN A 102 9.57 39.64 -25.64
C ASN A 102 9.31 39.33 -24.17
N HIS A 103 9.62 40.34 -23.37
CA HIS A 103 9.04 40.66 -22.08
C HIS A 103 7.68 41.34 -22.32
N THR A 104 6.56 40.71 -21.96
CA THR A 104 5.27 41.40 -21.78
C THR A 104 4.51 40.78 -20.61
N THR A 105 4.32 41.60 -19.59
CA THR A 105 3.45 41.44 -18.42
C THR A 105 2.00 41.19 -18.83
N GLY A 106 1.44 40.06 -18.39
CA GLY A 106 0.02 39.73 -18.49
C GLY A 106 -0.68 40.06 -17.17
N GLU A 107 -1.44 41.12 -17.21
CA GLU A 107 -2.46 41.56 -16.26
C GLU A 107 -3.68 40.63 -16.35
N GLU A 108 -4.10 40.00 -15.24
CA GLU A 108 -5.49 39.55 -15.10
C GLU A 108 -6.05 39.99 -13.75
N ASP A 109 -7.01 40.88 -13.91
CA ASP A 109 -7.78 41.63 -12.95
C ASP A 109 -9.11 40.88 -12.73
N ARG A 110 -9.54 40.78 -11.46
CA ARG A 110 -10.94 40.77 -10.99
C ARG A 110 -11.87 39.57 -11.30
N LYS A 111 -12.30 38.91 -10.21
CA LYS A 111 -13.56 39.18 -9.44
C LYS A 111 -14.44 37.97 -9.13
N HIS A 112 -14.80 37.93 -7.84
CA HIS A 112 -16.11 37.64 -7.24
C HIS A 112 -16.90 36.36 -7.56
N GLY A 113 -17.18 35.62 -6.48
CA GLY A 113 -18.32 34.73 -6.38
C GLY A 113 -18.55 34.22 -4.95
N GLN A 114 -19.05 35.07 -4.05
CA GLN A 114 -19.63 34.61 -2.77
C GLN A 114 -21.01 33.96 -3.06
N PRO A 115 -21.33 32.78 -2.49
CA PRO A 115 -22.69 32.28 -2.53
C PRO A 115 -23.55 33.01 -1.49
N LYS A 116 -24.63 33.65 -1.97
CA LYS A 116 -25.66 34.27 -1.14
C LYS A 116 -26.49 33.21 -0.41
N GLN A 117 -26.79 33.54 0.85
CA GLN A 117 -27.77 32.88 1.71
C GLN A 117 -29.17 32.93 1.09
N GLY A 118 -29.97 31.88 1.34
CA GLY A 118 -31.40 31.85 1.05
C GLY A 118 -32.12 30.87 1.99
N MET A 119 -32.66 31.41 3.09
CA MET A 119 -33.68 30.77 3.93
C MET A 119 -35.01 30.70 3.18
N GLY A 120 -35.81 29.66 3.42
CA GLY A 120 -37.21 29.64 2.98
C GLY A 120 -37.93 28.33 3.25
N ARG A 121 -38.52 28.26 4.45
CA ARG A 121 -39.66 27.48 4.96
C ARG A 121 -40.12 26.24 4.19
#